data_AF-A0A449BET3-F1
#
_entry.id   AF-A0A449BET3-F1
#
_cell.length_a   1.000
_cell.length_b   1.000
_cell.length_c   1.000
_cell.angle_alpha   90.00
_cell.angle_beta   90.00
_cell.angle_gamma   90.00
#
_symmetry.space_group_name_H-M   'P 1'
#
loop_
_entity.id
_entity.type
_entity.pdbx_description
1 polymer ?
#
loop_
_entity_poly.entity_id
_entity_poly.type
_entity_poly.pdbx_seq_one_letter_code
_entity_poly.pdbx_strand_id
1 'polypeptide(L)'
;MKGKMLDTYEKWEKSGHLDEKLEAIKEMVAKRATQRQVAEYLGISEKTIIKLRKVHPKLNDAFSYGDEVLKNTLLDAIYQKAIGFEYEESQTIIEETKTSNKKRITKYKKRALPDVSAIKYLLVIHFGIEFNEKKAELELMARRLEKDEEEWTNEHSDETNNRTQRVRKQSKK
;
A
#
# COMPACT_ATOMS: atom_id res chain seq x y z
N MET A 1 45.67 4.05 -15.59
CA MET A 1 44.58 3.83 -14.61
C MET A 1 43.26 3.95 -15.36
N LYS A 2 42.44 2.90 -15.45
CA LYS A 2 41.12 3.00 -16.10
C LYS A 2 40.24 3.86 -15.20
N GLY A 3 39.83 5.04 -15.67
CA GLY A 3 38.93 5.93 -14.92
C GLY A 3 37.63 5.20 -14.59
N LYS A 4 37.11 5.41 -13.37
CA LYS A 4 35.82 4.85 -12.94
C LYS A 4 34.75 5.30 -13.95
N MET A 5 34.08 4.34 -14.60
CA MET A 5 32.97 4.64 -15.50
C MET A 5 31.81 5.19 -14.67
N LEU A 6 31.29 6.36 -15.07
CA LEU A 6 30.17 7.01 -14.39
C LEU A 6 28.92 6.15 -14.50
N ASP A 7 28.21 5.97 -13.38
CA ASP A 7 26.91 5.31 -13.42
C ASP A 7 25.81 6.24 -13.98
N THR A 8 24.62 5.71 -14.23
CA THR A 8 23.53 6.50 -14.86
C THR A 8 23.10 7.68 -13.99
N TYR A 9 23.16 7.55 -12.66
CA TYR A 9 22.78 8.62 -11.75
C TYR A 9 23.82 9.75 -11.79
N GLU A 10 25.11 9.40 -11.70
CA GLU A 10 26.24 10.33 -11.84
C GLU A 10 26.23 11.02 -13.23
N LYS A 11 25.73 10.35 -14.28
CA LYS A 11 25.52 10.96 -15.60
C LYS A 11 24.41 12.02 -15.59
N TRP A 12 23.28 11.74 -14.94
CA TRP A 12 22.18 12.72 -14.82
C TRP A 12 22.60 13.95 -14.02
N GLU A 13 23.40 13.76 -12.97
CA GLU A 13 23.97 14.84 -12.17
C GLU A 13 24.87 15.74 -13.02
N LYS A 14 25.78 15.15 -13.80
CA LYS A 14 26.66 15.90 -14.70
C LYS A 14 25.94 16.60 -15.84
N SER A 15 24.83 16.02 -16.32
CA SER A 15 24.04 16.64 -17.37
C SER A 15 23.03 17.67 -16.84
N GLY A 16 22.92 17.87 -15.52
CA GLY A 16 21.98 18.81 -14.90
C GLY A 16 20.51 18.39 -14.99
N HIS A 17 20.23 17.14 -15.38
CA HIS A 17 18.85 16.62 -15.52
C HIS A 17 18.44 15.77 -14.31
N LEU A 18 19.26 15.71 -13.26
CA LEU A 18 19.01 14.86 -12.11
C LEU A 18 17.68 15.18 -11.42
N ASP A 19 17.42 16.45 -11.10
CA ASP A 19 16.22 16.86 -10.37
C ASP A 19 14.95 16.58 -11.19
N GLU A 20 14.99 16.81 -12.50
CA GLU A 20 13.91 16.48 -13.42
C GLU A 20 13.58 14.97 -13.40
N LYS A 21 14.61 14.11 -13.40
CA LYS A 21 14.39 12.65 -13.33
C LYS A 21 13.88 12.22 -11.96
N LEU A 22 14.37 12.82 -10.87
CA LEU A 22 13.88 12.53 -9.53
C LEU A 22 12.40 12.94 -9.38
N GLU A 23 12.01 14.09 -9.93
CA GLU A 23 10.62 14.54 -9.87
C GLU A 23 9.70 13.64 -10.69
N ALA A 24 10.11 13.26 -11.90
CA ALA A 24 9.34 12.31 -12.71
C ALA A 24 9.15 10.95 -11.99
N ILE A 25 10.18 10.46 -11.29
CA ILE A 25 10.08 9.23 -10.48
C ILE A 25 9.03 9.39 -9.37
N LYS A 26 9.09 10.48 -8.59
CA LYS A 26 8.11 10.74 -7.52
C LYS A 26 6.69 10.73 -8.06
N GLU A 27 6.44 11.46 -9.15
CA GLU A 27 5.12 11.54 -9.77
C GLU A 27 4.62 10.19 -10.29
N MET A 28 5.49 9.41 -10.92
CA MET A 28 5.15 8.09 -11.44
C MET A 28 4.79 7.14 -10.30
N VAL A 29 5.60 7.10 -9.24
CA VAL A 29 5.37 6.23 -8.09
C VAL A 29 4.09 6.65 -7.35
N ALA A 30 3.84 7.95 -7.20
CA ALA A 30 2.59 8.48 -6.65
C ALA A 30 1.35 8.02 -7.45
N LYS A 31 1.50 7.74 -8.75
CA LYS A 31 0.47 7.19 -9.63
C LYS A 31 0.48 5.65 -9.69
N ARG A 32 1.11 4.99 -8.73
CA ARG A 32 1.23 3.52 -8.62
C ARG A 32 2.03 2.89 -9.79
N ALA A 33 2.98 3.61 -10.36
CA ALA A 33 3.88 3.02 -11.36
C ALA A 33 4.81 2.00 -10.70
N THR A 34 4.94 0.84 -11.34
CA THR A 34 5.90 -0.20 -10.93
C THR A 34 7.34 0.24 -11.23
N GLN A 35 8.30 -0.32 -10.50
CA GLN A 35 9.72 -0.03 -10.75
C GLN A 35 10.14 -0.37 -12.18
N ARG A 36 9.55 -1.39 -12.79
CA ARG A 36 9.74 -1.73 -14.21
C ARG A 36 9.28 -0.60 -15.14
N GLN A 37 8.09 -0.04 -14.92
CA GLN A 37 7.58 1.08 -15.71
C GLN A 37 8.44 2.34 -15.56
N VAL A 38 8.92 2.61 -14.34
CA VAL A 38 9.87 3.70 -14.09
C VAL A 38 11.18 3.46 -14.83
N ALA A 39 11.68 2.21 -14.87
CA ALA A 39 12.88 1.85 -15.62
C ALA A 39 12.72 2.06 -17.13
N GLU A 40 11.59 1.62 -17.69
CA GLU A 40 11.23 1.82 -19.09
C GLU A 40 11.18 3.32 -19.44
N TYR A 41 10.54 4.14 -18.61
CA TYR A 41 10.49 5.59 -18.79
C TYR A 41 11.87 6.25 -18.77
N LEU A 42 12.75 5.81 -17.87
CA LEU A 42 14.11 6.33 -17.74
C LEU A 42 15.10 5.75 -18.76
N GLY A 43 14.66 4.83 -19.63
CA GLY A 43 15.51 4.18 -20.63
C GLY A 43 16.60 3.29 -20.04
N ILE A 44 16.36 2.70 -18.87
CA ILE A 44 17.32 1.83 -18.17
C ILE A 44 16.70 0.50 -17.78
N SER A 45 17.55 -0.49 -17.47
CA SER A 45 17.04 -1.77 -16.99
C SER A 45 16.53 -1.67 -15.54
N GLU A 46 15.53 -2.48 -15.20
CA GLU A 46 15.03 -2.58 -13.82
C GLU A 46 16.14 -2.95 -12.83
N LYS A 47 17.03 -3.87 -13.21
CA LYS A 47 18.21 -4.25 -12.41
C LYS A 47 19.12 -3.05 -12.13
N THR A 48 19.26 -2.14 -13.10
CA THR A 48 20.03 -0.90 -12.94
C THR A 48 19.38 -0.01 -11.89
N ILE A 49 18.06 0.18 -11.92
CA ILE A 49 17.36 0.96 -10.88
C ILE A 49 17.56 0.35 -9.49
N ILE A 50 17.40 -0.98 -9.35
CA ILE A 50 17.60 -1.66 -8.05
C ILE A 50 19.01 -1.34 -7.52
N LYS A 51 20.03 -1.41 -8.38
CA LYS A 51 21.41 -1.11 -8.00
C LYS A 51 21.58 0.38 -7.64
N LEU A 52 21.05 1.29 -8.44
CA LEU A 52 21.17 2.74 -8.21
C LEU A 52 20.49 3.15 -6.91
N ARG A 53 19.30 2.61 -6.59
CA ARG A 53 18.60 2.90 -5.33
C ARG A 53 19.41 2.48 -4.09
N LYS A 54 20.20 1.40 -4.19
CA LYS A 54 21.09 0.97 -3.09
C LYS A 54 22.29 1.88 -2.90
N VAL A 55 22.80 2.47 -3.98
CA VAL A 55 24.03 3.27 -3.97
C VAL A 55 23.73 4.75 -3.70
N HIS A 56 22.59 5.25 -4.18
CA HIS A 56 22.22 6.67 -4.16
C HIS A 56 20.96 6.89 -3.32
N PRO A 57 21.09 7.33 -2.04
CA PRO A 57 19.95 7.53 -1.14
C PRO A 57 18.89 8.48 -1.70
N LYS A 58 19.31 9.61 -2.30
CA LYS A 58 18.40 10.58 -2.92
C LYS A 58 17.46 9.97 -3.97
N LEU A 59 17.96 8.97 -4.73
CA LEU A 59 17.11 8.25 -5.69
C LEU A 59 16.09 7.39 -4.95
N ASN A 60 16.50 6.69 -3.90
CA ASN A 60 15.59 5.89 -3.10
C ASN A 60 14.54 6.76 -2.39
N ASP A 61 14.93 7.92 -1.87
CA ASP A 61 14.05 8.89 -1.22
C ASP A 61 12.95 9.37 -2.19
N ALA A 62 13.26 9.53 -3.48
CA ALA A 62 12.25 9.86 -4.49
C ALA A 62 11.18 8.76 -4.65
N PHE A 63 11.56 7.48 -4.57
CA PHE A 63 10.59 6.38 -4.56
C PHE A 63 9.76 6.39 -3.27
N SER A 64 10.41 6.49 -2.11
CA SER A 64 9.74 6.51 -0.81
C SER A 64 8.75 7.67 -0.69
N TYR A 65 9.11 8.86 -1.17
CA TYR A 65 8.22 10.01 -1.20
C TYR A 65 7.01 9.76 -2.11
N GLY A 66 7.19 9.17 -3.29
CA GLY A 66 6.08 8.80 -4.15
C GLY A 66 5.11 7.81 -3.48
N ASP A 67 5.64 6.83 -2.76
CA ASP A 67 4.83 5.85 -2.00
C ASP A 67 4.04 6.54 -0.87
N GLU A 68 4.64 7.50 -0.17
CA GLU A 68 3.96 8.30 0.86
C GLU A 68 2.83 9.15 0.27
N VAL A 69 3.04 9.79 -0.88
CA VAL A 69 2.00 10.57 -1.58
C VAL A 69 0.85 9.65 -2.01
N LEU A 70 1.16 8.48 -2.57
CA LEU A 70 0.15 7.48 -2.93
C LEU A 70 -0.65 7.04 -1.69
N LYS A 71 0.04 6.73 -0.58
CA LYS A 71 -0.58 6.34 0.68
C LYS A 71 -1.55 7.42 1.18
N ASN A 72 -1.12 8.68 1.20
CA ASN A 72 -1.96 9.80 1.65
C ASN A 72 -3.19 9.97 0.74
N THR A 73 -3.00 9.90 -0.57
CA THR A 73 -4.10 9.98 -1.55
C THR A 73 -5.15 8.88 -1.32
N LEU A 74 -4.70 7.65 -1.04
CA LEU A 74 -5.59 6.53 -0.74
C LEU A 74 -6.30 6.70 0.61
N LEU A 75 -5.60 7.21 1.63
CA LEU A 75 -6.20 7.53 2.93
C LEU A 75 -7.28 8.60 2.79
N ASP A 76 -7.02 9.67 2.03
CA ASP A 76 -8.00 10.73 1.77
C ASP A 76 -9.24 10.20 1.05
N ALA A 77 -9.05 9.34 0.04
CA ALA A 77 -10.15 8.71 -0.68
C ALA A 77 -10.99 7.80 0.23
N ILE A 78 -10.34 7.00 1.09
CA ILE A 78 -11.03 6.16 2.08
C ILE A 78 -11.77 7.04 3.09
N TYR A 79 -11.16 8.13 3.55
CA TYR A 79 -11.78 9.07 4.48
C TYR A 79 -13.03 9.70 3.89
N GLN A 80 -12.96 10.25 2.67
CA GLN A 80 -14.13 10.80 1.97
C GLN A 80 -15.26 9.77 1.83
N LYS A 81 -14.91 8.53 1.51
CA LYS A 81 -15.87 7.42 1.44
C LYS A 81 -16.47 7.10 2.82
N ALA A 82 -15.65 7.13 3.87
CA ALA A 82 -16.07 6.84 5.24
C ALA A 82 -17.07 7.88 5.75
N ILE A 83 -16.81 9.18 5.54
CA ILE A 83 -17.71 10.26 6.01
C ILE A 83 -18.94 10.46 5.10
N GLY A 84 -18.87 9.98 3.86
CA GLY A 84 -19.84 10.28 2.82
C GLY A 84 -19.64 11.69 2.24
N PHE A 85 -20.02 11.87 0.99
CA PHE A 85 -19.84 13.13 0.26
C PHE A 85 -21.06 13.44 -0.60
N GLU A 86 -21.28 14.72 -0.90
CA GLU A 86 -22.34 15.14 -1.82
C GLU A 86 -21.82 15.12 -3.26
N TYR A 87 -22.64 14.65 -4.19
CA TYR A 87 -22.31 14.65 -5.62
C TYR A 87 -23.53 15.03 -6.46
N GLU A 88 -23.28 15.72 -7.57
CA GLU A 88 -24.30 16.05 -8.55
C GLU A 88 -24.32 15.00 -9.65
N GLU A 89 -25.48 14.41 -9.90
CA GLU A 89 -25.71 13.54 -11.03
C GLU A 89 -26.54 14.29 -12.07
N SER A 90 -25.96 14.54 -13.25
CA SER A 90 -26.66 15.17 -14.36
C SER A 90 -27.09 14.14 -15.39
N GLN A 91 -28.39 14.05 -15.65
CA GLN A 91 -28.92 13.24 -16.73
C GLN A 91 -29.23 14.15 -17.93
N THR A 92 -28.58 13.89 -19.07
CA THR A 92 -28.89 14.59 -20.33
C THR A 92 -29.87 13.72 -21.11
N ILE A 93 -31.10 14.21 -21.27
CA ILE A 93 -32.11 13.57 -22.11
C ILE A 93 -32.14 14.35 -23.43
N ILE A 94 -31.76 13.68 -24.52
CA ILE A 94 -31.86 14.23 -25.88
C ILE A 94 -33.14 13.68 -26.49
N GLU A 95 -34.14 14.53 -26.65
CA GLU A 95 -35.36 14.19 -27.38
C GLU A 95 -35.18 14.62 -28.84
N GLU A 96 -34.90 13.67 -29.73
CA GLU A 96 -34.89 13.91 -31.18
C GLU A 96 -36.33 13.96 -31.69
N THR A 97 -36.80 15.18 -32.00
CA THR A 97 -38.07 15.38 -32.71
C THR A 97 -37.76 15.74 -34.16
N LYS A 98 -38.59 15.30 -35.13
CA LYS A 98 -38.42 15.47 -36.59
C LYS A 98 -38.13 16.90 -37.11
N THR A 99 -38.24 17.94 -36.26
CA THR A 99 -38.12 19.35 -36.67
C THR A 99 -37.14 20.17 -35.83
N SER A 100 -36.67 19.70 -34.67
CA SER A 100 -35.56 20.34 -33.93
C SER A 100 -35.03 19.45 -32.81
N ASN A 101 -33.72 19.44 -32.59
CA ASN A 101 -33.10 18.78 -31.45
C ASN A 101 -33.23 19.64 -30.19
N LYS A 102 -34.12 19.28 -29.26
CA LYS A 102 -34.18 19.89 -27.92
C LYS A 102 -33.40 19.02 -26.94
N LYS A 103 -32.33 19.58 -26.36
CA LYS A 103 -31.57 18.97 -25.26
C LYS A 103 -32.15 19.45 -23.93
N ARG A 104 -32.62 18.53 -23.08
CA ARG A 104 -33.00 18.83 -21.69
C ARG A 104 -31.99 18.21 -20.74
N ILE A 105 -31.34 19.04 -19.93
CA ILE A 105 -30.40 18.60 -18.90
C ILE A 105 -31.13 18.69 -17.55
N THR A 106 -31.32 17.55 -16.88
CA THR A 106 -31.86 17.51 -15.51
C THR A 106 -30.72 17.21 -14.55
N LYS A 107 -30.50 18.09 -13.56
CA LYS A 107 -29.47 17.91 -12.52
C LYS A 107 -30.14 17.47 -11.21
N TYR A 108 -29.62 16.42 -10.58
CA TYR A 108 -30.03 15.93 -9.27
C TYR A 108 -28.87 16.04 -8.28
N LYS A 109 -29.12 16.57 -7.09
CA LYS A 109 -28.16 16.54 -5.99
C LYS A 109 -28.39 15.27 -5.17
N LYS A 110 -27.37 14.42 -5.04
CA LYS A 110 -27.39 13.19 -4.25
C LYS A 110 -26.29 13.23 -3.19
N ARG A 111 -26.47 12.47 -2.12
CA ARG A 111 -25.48 12.29 -1.07
C ARG A 111 -25.06 10.83 -0.99
N ALA A 112 -23.77 10.58 -1.09
CA ALA A 112 -23.19 9.29 -0.76
C ALA A 112 -23.27 9.11 0.76
N LEU A 113 -23.85 7.99 1.20
CA LEU A 113 -23.93 7.66 2.61
C LEU A 113 -22.56 7.24 3.16
N PRO A 114 -22.31 7.47 4.46
CA PRO A 114 -21.13 6.95 5.14
C PRO A 114 -20.97 5.43 4.96
N ASP A 115 -19.74 4.98 4.68
CA ASP A 115 -19.40 3.56 4.58
C ASP A 115 -18.88 3.03 5.93
N VAL A 116 -19.67 2.19 6.59
CA VAL A 116 -19.35 1.61 7.90
C VAL A 116 -18.06 0.79 7.89
N SER A 117 -17.78 0.06 6.82
CA SER A 117 -16.56 -0.74 6.71
C SER A 117 -15.32 0.16 6.61
N ALA A 118 -15.40 1.26 5.86
CA ALA A 118 -14.33 2.25 5.78
C ALA A 118 -14.11 2.95 7.13
N ILE A 119 -15.20 3.27 7.85
CA ILE A 119 -15.13 3.83 9.21
C ILE A 119 -14.41 2.85 10.16
N LYS A 120 -14.83 1.58 10.19
CA LYS A 120 -14.18 0.56 11.04
C LYS A 120 -12.69 0.42 10.72
N TYR A 121 -12.34 0.40 9.43
CA TYR A 121 -10.95 0.32 8.98
C TYR A 121 -10.11 1.49 9.49
N LEU A 122 -10.61 2.73 9.35
CA LEU A 122 -9.92 3.92 9.86
C LEU A 122 -9.82 3.93 11.39
N LEU A 123 -10.85 3.49 12.11
CA LEU A 123 -10.82 3.38 13.56
C LEU A 123 -9.71 2.44 14.03
N VAL A 124 -9.56 1.28 13.39
CA VAL A 124 -8.49 0.32 13.71
C VAL A 124 -7.11 0.89 13.39
N ILE A 125 -6.95 1.63 12.29
CA ILE A 125 -5.66 2.24 11.92
C ILE A 125 -5.24 3.31 12.92
N HIS A 126 -6.17 4.20 13.30
CA HIS A 126 -5.83 5.40 14.09
C HIS A 126 -5.90 5.18 15.60
N PHE A 127 -6.76 4.28 16.07
CA PHE A 127 -6.99 4.05 17.50
C PHE A 127 -6.68 2.60 17.92
N GLY A 128 -6.34 1.73 16.98
CA GLY A 128 -5.74 0.43 17.25
C GLY A 128 -6.74 -0.69 17.52
N ILE A 129 -6.27 -1.68 18.29
CA ILE A 129 -6.94 -2.99 18.45
C ILE A 129 -8.31 -2.91 19.12
N GLU A 130 -8.61 -1.82 19.83
CA GLU A 130 -9.85 -1.68 20.57
C GLU A 130 -11.10 -1.68 19.68
N PHE A 131 -10.95 -1.24 18.42
CA PHE A 131 -12.01 -1.23 17.40
C PHE A 131 -11.96 -2.43 16.46
N ASN A 132 -11.04 -3.38 16.69
CA ASN A 132 -10.91 -4.56 15.87
C ASN A 132 -12.00 -5.58 16.23
N GLU A 133 -12.67 -6.14 15.21
CA GLU A 133 -13.72 -7.14 15.39
C GLU A 133 -13.22 -8.39 16.15
N LYS A 134 -11.93 -8.73 16.01
CA LYS A 134 -11.30 -9.88 16.66
C LYS A 134 -10.59 -9.54 17.97
N LYS A 135 -10.87 -8.37 18.57
CA LYS A 135 -10.23 -7.92 19.81
C LYS A 135 -10.20 -9.02 20.89
N ALA A 136 -11.34 -9.65 21.17
CA ALA A 136 -11.45 -10.68 22.20
C ALA A 136 -10.58 -11.92 21.91
N GLU A 137 -10.51 -12.36 20.65
CA GLU A 137 -9.64 -13.47 20.23
C GLU A 137 -8.16 -13.10 20.39
N LEU A 138 -7.79 -11.89 19.98
CA LEU A 138 -6.42 -11.38 20.07
C LEU A 138 -5.97 -11.21 21.53
N GLU A 139 -6.85 -10.73 22.41
CA GLU A 139 -6.59 -10.64 23.86
C GLU A 139 -6.47 -12.04 24.50
N LEU A 140 -7.30 -12.99 24.08
CA LEU A 140 -7.20 -14.38 24.54
C LEU A 140 -5.88 -15.02 24.10
N MET A 141 -5.47 -14.82 22.85
CA MET A 141 -4.18 -15.29 22.33
C MET A 141 -3.01 -14.65 23.06
N ALA A 142 -3.04 -13.33 23.27
CA ALA A 142 -2.02 -12.62 24.03
C ALA A 142 -1.89 -13.19 25.46
N ARG A 143 -3.02 -13.44 26.13
CA ARG A 143 -3.03 -14.06 27.46
C ARG A 143 -2.50 -15.50 27.47
N ARG A 144 -2.72 -16.28 26.41
CA ARG A 144 -2.16 -17.65 26.28
C ARG A 144 -0.64 -17.61 26.08
N LEU A 145 -0.17 -16.72 25.21
CA LEU A 145 1.27 -16.48 24.99
C LEU A 145 1.96 -16.03 26.27
N GLU A 146 1.36 -15.12 27.04
CA GLU A 146 1.88 -14.69 28.35
C GLU A 146 2.01 -15.83 29.37
N LYS A 147 1.20 -16.89 29.23
CA LYS A 147 1.20 -18.04 30.13
C LYS A 147 2.14 -19.17 29.69
N ASP A 148 2.87 -19.02 28.57
CA ASP A 148 3.64 -20.10 27.93
C ASP A 148 2.80 -21.39 27.70
N GLU A 149 1.47 -21.26 27.65
CA GLU A 149 0.53 -22.35 27.40
C GLU A 149 0.31 -22.48 25.88
N GLU A 150 1.36 -22.87 25.15
CA GLU A 150 1.22 -23.34 23.78
C GLU A 150 0.84 -24.83 23.76
N GLU A 151 -0.41 -25.14 24.12
CA GLU A 151 -0.99 -26.45 23.80
C GLU A 151 -1.42 -26.46 22.33
N TRP A 152 -0.53 -26.99 21.47
CA TRP A 152 -0.87 -27.37 20.11
C TRP A 152 -1.74 -28.65 20.14
N THR A 153 -3.04 -28.52 20.38
CA THR A 153 -3.99 -29.59 20.10
C THR A 153 -4.24 -29.64 18.61
N ASN A 154 -3.49 -30.50 17.92
CA ASN A 154 -3.72 -30.81 16.52
C ASN A 154 -4.91 -31.78 16.44
N GLU A 155 -6.14 -31.27 16.23
CA GLU A 155 -7.37 -32.10 16.15
C GLU A 155 -7.39 -33.09 14.95
N HIS A 156 -6.31 -33.15 14.16
CA HIS A 156 -6.15 -34.07 13.03
C HIS A 156 -4.85 -34.90 13.05
N SER A 157 -4.16 -35.06 14.18
CA SER A 157 -3.06 -36.05 14.24
C SER A 157 -3.58 -37.42 14.66
N ASP A 158 -3.98 -38.24 13.68
CA ASP A 158 -3.98 -39.71 13.82
C ASP A 158 -2.53 -40.23 13.86
N GLU A 159 -1.69 -39.66 14.72
CA GLU A 159 -0.34 -40.17 14.97
C GLU A 159 -0.29 -40.76 16.36
N THR A 160 -0.19 -42.08 16.40
CA THR A 160 0.01 -42.89 17.58
C THR A 160 1.18 -42.34 18.40
N ASN A 161 0.86 -41.92 19.62
CA ASN A 161 1.75 -41.45 20.66
C ASN A 161 3.02 -42.31 20.81
N ASN A 162 4.12 -41.90 20.18
CA ASN A 162 5.43 -42.46 20.46
C ASN A 162 6.16 -41.53 21.43
N ARG A 163 5.90 -41.76 22.72
CA ARG A 163 6.41 -41.02 23.87
C ARG A 163 7.94 -41.06 23.88
N THR A 164 8.59 -40.05 23.30
CA THR A 164 10.06 -39.95 23.33
C THR A 164 10.48 -39.56 24.75
N GLN A 165 11.21 -40.44 25.44
CA GLN A 165 11.76 -40.15 26.76
C GLN A 165 12.70 -38.94 26.71
N ARG A 166 12.40 -37.91 27.51
CA ARG A 166 13.29 -36.75 27.70
C ARG A 166 14.63 -37.23 28.28
N VAL A 167 15.70 -37.11 27.50
CA VAL A 167 17.06 -37.35 27.97
C VAL A 167 17.41 -36.28 29.01
N ARG A 168 17.64 -36.71 30.26
CA ARG A 168 18.16 -35.86 31.34
C ARG A 168 19.52 -35.31 30.93
N LYS A 169 19.66 -33.98 30.84
CA LYS A 169 20.95 -33.31 30.70
C LYS A 169 21.82 -33.63 31.92
N GLN A 170 22.99 -34.23 31.72
CA GLN A 170 23.97 -34.37 32.79
C GLN A 170 24.59 -33.00 33.12
N SER A 171 24.60 -32.69 34.41
CA SER A 171 25.29 -31.53 34.99
C SER A 171 26.80 -31.69 34.83
N LYS A 172 27.47 -30.68 34.27
CA LYS A 172 28.94 -30.63 34.23
C LYS A 172 29.45 -30.19 35.60
N LYS A 173 30.34 -31.01 36.19
CA LYS A 173 31.26 -30.60 37.26
C LYS A 173 32.42 -29.82 36.66
#